data_AF-A0AB74M7K4-F1
#
_entry.id   AF-A0AB74M7K4-F1
#
_cell.length_a   1.000
_cell.length_b   1.000
_cell.length_c   1.000
_cell.angle_alpha   90.00
_cell.angle_beta   90.00
_cell.angle_gamma   90.00
#
_symmetry.space_group_name_H-M   'P 1'
#
loop_
_entity.id
_entity.type
_entity.pdbx_description
1 polymer ?
#
loop_
_entity_poly.entity_id
_entity_poly.type
_entity_poly.pdbx_seq_one_letter_code
_entity_poly.pdbx_strand_id
1 'polypeptide(L)' 'MTTITEIIGRVNTQLVDPMMVRWPLAELCDYYNDAVRAVILARPDAGASLETLNCVPGARQTLPDGAIQLLDVI' A
#
# COMPACT_ATOMS: atom_id res chain seq x y z
N MET A 1 -6.00 -1.88 -16.82
CA MET A 1 -5.63 -1.77 -15.39
C MET A 1 -5.05 -0.39 -15.21
N THR A 2 -5.63 0.43 -14.33
CA THR A 2 -5.18 1.82 -14.14
C THR A 2 -3.88 1.83 -13.34
N THR A 3 -2.85 2.46 -13.88
CA THR A 3 -1.55 2.64 -13.22
C THR A 3 -1.58 3.82 -12.24
N ILE A 4 -0.68 3.81 -11.25
CA ILE A 4 -0.52 4.92 -10.30
C ILE A 4 -0.18 6.21 -11.05
N THR A 5 0.64 6.14 -12.10
CA THR A 5 0.99 7.27 -12.96
C THR A 5 -0.23 7.95 -13.58
N GLU A 6 -1.22 7.16 -14.05
CA GLU A 6 -2.48 7.70 -14.60
C GLU A 6 -3.37 8.34 -13.52
N ILE A 7 -3.30 7.87 -12.27
CA ILE A 7 -4.00 8.49 -11.14
C ILE A 7 -3.35 9.83 -10.81
N ILE A 8 -2.02 9.85 -10.63
CA ILE A 8 -1.27 11.07 -10.30
C ILE A 8 -1.40 12.12 -11.42
N GLY A 9 -1.40 11.72 -12.70
CA GLY A 9 -1.64 12.64 -13.81
C GLY A 9 -3.00 13.34 -13.76
N ARG A 10 -4.05 12.62 -13.32
CA ARG A 10 -5.38 13.21 -13.10
C ARG A 10 -5.40 14.14 -11.88
N VAL A 11 -4.75 13.76 -10.79
CA VAL A 11 -4.59 14.62 -9.60
C VAL A 11 -3.90 15.93 -9.98
N ASN A 12 -2.82 15.84 -10.75
CA ASN A 12 -2.09 17.01 -11.23
C ASN A 12 -2.98 17.95 -12.06
N THR A 13 -3.79 17.38 -12.97
CA THR A 13 -4.77 18.15 -13.76
C THR A 13 -5.77 18.88 -12.85
N GLN A 14 -6.24 18.22 -11.79
CA GLN A 14 -7.15 18.83 -10.80
C GLN A 14 -6.49 19.93 -9.96
N LEU A 15 -5.20 19.78 -9.67
CA LEU A 15 -4.40 20.77 -8.92
C LEU A 15 -3.96 21.96 -9.78
N VAL A 16 -4.13 21.89 -11.10
CA VAL A 16 -3.68 22.91 -12.07
C VAL A 16 -2.16 23.15 -11.95
N ASP A 17 -1.38 22.07 -11.80
CA ASP A 17 0.09 22.12 -11.65
C ASP A 17 0.83 21.22 -12.67
N PRO A 18 0.65 21.44 -13.99
CA PRO A 18 1.12 20.52 -15.04
C PRO A 18 2.64 20.26 -15.02
N MET A 19 3.42 21.14 -14.39
CA MET A 19 4.86 21.03 -14.27
C MET A 19 5.32 20.37 -12.96
N MET A 20 4.41 20.00 -12.06
CA MET A 20 4.71 19.39 -10.75
C MET A 20 5.67 20.23 -9.91
N VAL A 21 5.55 21.56 -9.98
CA VAL A 21 6.47 22.47 -9.27
C VAL A 21 5.95 22.75 -7.87
N ARG A 22 4.65 22.93 -7.74
CA ARG A 22 4.02 23.19 -6.44
C ARG A 22 3.84 21.92 -5.64
N TRP A 23 3.48 20.83 -6.32
CA TRP A 23 3.30 19.51 -5.74
C TRP A 23 4.19 18.52 -6.50
N PRO A 24 5.45 18.33 -6.08
CA PRO A 24 6.39 17.43 -6.72
C PRO A 24 5.87 15.99 -6.77
N LEU A 25 6.26 15.26 -7.81
CA LEU A 25 5.84 13.87 -8.02
C LEU A 25 6.11 12.98 -6.80
N ALA A 26 7.29 13.12 -6.18
CA ALA A 26 7.66 12.34 -5.01
C ALA A 26 6.68 12.54 -3.84
N GLU A 27 6.28 13.78 -3.58
CA GLU A 27 5.34 14.13 -2.52
C GLU A 27 3.95 13.52 -2.78
N LEU A 28 3.47 13.59 -4.03
CA LEU A 28 2.19 12.97 -4.41
C LEU A 28 2.22 11.43 -4.29
N CYS A 29 3.37 10.80 -4.59
CA CYS A 29 3.57 9.38 -4.35
C CYS A 29 3.56 9.03 -2.86
N ASP A 30 4.15 9.87 -2.01
CA ASP A 30 4.12 9.68 -0.56
C ASP A 30 2.69 9.77 -0.02
N TYR A 31 1.92 10.78 -0.44
CA TYR A 31 0.50 10.88 -0.08
C TYR A 31 -0.33 9.69 -0.54
N TYR A 32 -0.05 9.16 -1.74
CA TYR A 32 -0.71 7.95 -2.22
C TYR A 32 -0.40 6.75 -1.32
N ASN A 33 0.88 6.55 -0.99
CA ASN A 33 1.30 5.45 -0.11
C ASN A 33 0.68 5.56 1.29
N ASP A 34 0.60 6.77 1.83
CA ASP A 34 -0.02 7.01 3.14
C ASP A 34 -1.53 6.77 3.11
N ALA A 35 -2.22 7.15 2.03
CA ALA A 35 -3.62 6.81 1.83
C ALA A 35 -3.85 5.29 1.77
N VAL A 36 -3.00 4.57 1.03
CA VAL A 36 -3.07 3.09 0.97
C VAL A 36 -2.85 2.48 2.36
N ARG A 37 -1.85 2.97 3.13
CA ARG A 37 -1.61 2.51 4.51
C ARG A 37 -2.81 2.77 5.41
N ALA A 38 -3.39 3.97 5.35
CA ALA A 38 -4.56 4.33 6.14
C ALA A 38 -5.76 3.42 5.83
N VAL A 39 -5.97 3.08 4.55
CA VAL A 39 -7.02 2.14 4.14
C VAL A 39 -6.75 0.75 4.69
N ILE A 40 -5.52 0.22 4.59
CA ILE A 40 -5.16 -1.10 5.12
C ILE A 40 -5.30 -1.15 6.64
N LEU A 41 -4.93 -0.07 7.36
CA LEU A 41 -5.10 0.00 8.81
C LEU A 41 -6.58 -0.02 9.22
N ALA A 42 -7.45 0.65 8.47
CA ALA A 42 -8.90 0.67 8.73
C ALA A 42 -9.61 -0.61 8.28
N ARG A 43 -9.12 -1.23 7.20
CA ARG A 43 -9.61 -2.48 6.63
C ARG A 43 -8.43 -3.40 6.25
N PRO A 44 -7.93 -4.19 7.20
CA PRO A 44 -6.78 -5.06 6.97
C PRO A 44 -6.98 -6.06 5.84
N ASP A 45 -8.23 -6.46 5.58
CA ASP A 45 -8.59 -7.37 4.50
C ASP A 45 -8.40 -6.77 3.09
N ALA A 46 -8.38 -5.44 2.95
CA ALA A 46 -8.14 -4.76 1.67
C ALA A 46 -6.71 -4.96 1.14
N GLY A 47 -5.76 -5.27 2.02
CA GLY A 47 -4.36 -5.59 1.69
C GLY A 47 -4.02 -7.06 1.88
N ALA A 48 -5.00 -7.95 2.01
CA ALA A 48 -4.78 -9.35 2.32
C ALA A 48 -4.04 -10.09 1.18
N SER A 49 -3.05 -10.90 1.56
CA SER A 49 -2.37 -11.85 0.68
C SER A 49 -2.36 -13.23 1.32
N LEU A 50 -2.52 -14.27 0.52
CA LEU A 50 -2.39 -15.65 0.96
C LEU A 50 -0.95 -16.12 0.73
N GLU A 51 -0.27 -16.45 1.81
CA GLU A 51 1.12 -16.92 1.81
C GLU A 51 1.17 -18.32 2.43
N THR A 52 1.95 -19.22 1.85
CA THR A 52 2.21 -20.53 2.46
C THR A 52 3.36 -20.42 3.44
N LEU A 53 3.09 -20.65 4.73
CA LEU A 53 4.10 -20.61 5.79
C LEU A 53 4.58 -22.03 6.14
N ASN A 54 5.86 -22.32 5.91
CA ASN A 54 6.48 -23.56 6.38
C ASN A 54 6.87 -23.43 7.85
N CYS A 55 6.13 -24.10 8.74
CA CYS A 55 6.39 -24.04 10.18
C CYS A 55 7.74 -24.67 10.55
N VAL A 56 8.50 -23.99 11.42
CA VAL A 56 9.76 -24.50 11.98
C VAL A 56 9.54 -25.06 13.40
N PRO A 57 10.42 -25.94 13.92
CA PRO A 57 10.29 -26.47 15.28
C PRO A 57 10.21 -25.37 16.34
N GLY A 58 9.13 -25.39 17.13
CA GLY A 58 8.87 -24.41 18.17
C GLY A 58 7.45 -23.83 18.11
N ALA A 59 7.01 -23.23 19.21
CA ALA A 59 5.66 -22.66 19.31
C ALA A 59 5.55 -21.25 18.70
N ARG A 60 6.66 -20.52 18.54
CA ARG A 60 6.67 -19.18 17.93
C ARG A 60 7.05 -19.30 16.46
N GLN A 61 6.22 -18.74 15.59
CA GLN A 61 6.49 -18.59 14.16
C GLN A 61 6.65 -17.11 13.83
N THR A 62 7.46 -16.80 12.81
CA THR A 62 7.68 -15.44 12.32
C THR A 62 6.86 -15.25 11.04
N LEU A 63 6.12 -14.14 10.96
CA LEU A 63 5.38 -13.80 9.74
C LEU A 63 6.36 -13.38 8.63
N PRO A 64 5.99 -13.54 7.34
CA PRO A 64 6.80 -13.06 6.22
C PRO A 64 7.11 -11.56 6.34
N ASP A 65 8.23 -11.14 5.74
CA ASP A 65 8.64 -9.73 5.73
C ASP A 65 7.56 -8.85 5.09
N GLY A 66 7.26 -7.71 5.71
CA GLY A 66 6.22 -6.79 5.26
C GLY A 66 4.80 -7.16 5.69
N ALA A 67 4.58 -8.31 6.33
CA ALA A 67 3.29 -8.63 6.93
C ALA A 67 3.02 -7.74 8.16
N ILE A 68 1.82 -7.14 8.19
CA ILE A 68 1.41 -6.23 9.27
C ILE A 68 0.57 -6.98 10.33
N GLN A 69 -0.32 -7.86 9.89
CA GLN A 69 -1.23 -8.61 10.76
C GLN A 69 -1.62 -9.94 10.11
N LEU A 70 -1.74 -11.01 10.92
CA LEU A 70 -2.37 -12.26 10.50
C LEU A 70 -3.90 -12.11 10.54
N LEU A 71 -4.56 -12.41 9.43
CA LEU A 71 -6.02 -12.33 9.30
C LEU A 71 -6.70 -13.65 9.63
N ASP A 72 -6.28 -14.74 8.98
CA ASP A 72 -6.87 -16.07 9.10
C ASP A 72 -5.85 -17.16 8.76
N VAL A 73 -6.12 -18.40 9.19
CA VAL A 73 -5.35 -19.60 8.85
C VAL A 73 -6.32 -20.63 8.29
N ILE A 74 -6.11 -20.99 7.02
CA ILE A 74 -6.97 -21.92 6.26
C ILE A 74 -6.33 -23.27 6.03
#